data_AF-A0A7V2KRI2-F1
#
_entry.id   AF-A0A7V2KRI2-F1
#
_cell.length_a   1.000
_cell.length_b   1.000
_cell.length_c   1.000
_cell.angle_alpha   90.00
_cell.angle_beta   90.00
_cell.angle_gamma   90.00
#
_symmetry.space_group_name_H-M   'P 1'
#
loop_
_entity.id
_entity.type
_entity.pdbx_description
1 polymer ?
#
loop_
_entity_poly.entity_id
_entity_poly.type
_entity_poly.pdbx_seq_one_letter_code
_entity_poly.pdbx_strand_id
1 'polypeptide(L)'
;MAEEKITLDNNCLISLEKGERDSPEIRKIIDLHDSGVIKVFITAIAASENQRGGKKHRKFEEFEQYLRKIGCDSCFSLNPIAYLDIAYLDHCILSSSDLVDLEEQIHKILFPKMPFQYADFKKLYKTDPDVIHKKWLNAKCDVQAMWCHIHYNNDIFITNDGNFHKVSKKPGIIGLGAKEIDRPKEFIRRFNL
;
A
#
# COMPACT_ATOMS: atom_id res chain seq x y z
N MET A 1 -20.86 -13.47 -11.84
CA MET A 1 -20.68 -12.82 -10.52
C MET A 1 -19.65 -11.72 -10.72
N ALA A 2 -19.76 -10.58 -10.02
CA ALA A 2 -18.72 -9.57 -10.09
C ALA A 2 -17.44 -10.14 -9.44
N GLU A 3 -16.31 -9.97 -10.10
CA GLU A 3 -15.01 -10.44 -9.65
C GLU A 3 -14.47 -9.49 -8.57
N GLU A 4 -14.17 -10.00 -7.37
CA GLU A 4 -13.66 -9.18 -6.26
C GLU A 4 -12.28 -8.60 -6.59
N LYS A 5 -12.09 -7.31 -6.33
CA LYS A 5 -10.82 -6.60 -6.53
C LYS A 5 -10.09 -6.43 -5.21
N ILE A 6 -8.92 -7.02 -5.10
CA ILE A 6 -8.11 -7.05 -3.89
C ILE A 6 -6.88 -6.17 -4.08
N THR A 7 -6.54 -5.38 -3.07
CA THR A 7 -5.27 -4.63 -3.05
C THR A 7 -4.35 -5.23 -2.00
N LEU A 8 -3.13 -5.61 -2.40
CA LEU A 8 -2.10 -6.03 -1.46
C LEU A 8 -1.27 -4.82 -1.01
N ASP A 9 -1.15 -4.66 0.30
CA ASP A 9 -0.22 -3.72 0.92
C ASP A 9 1.25 -4.15 0.71
N ASN A 10 2.18 -3.20 0.82
CA ASN A 10 3.61 -3.48 0.68
C ASN A 10 4.12 -4.49 1.74
N ASN A 11 3.55 -4.48 2.95
CA ASN A 11 3.88 -5.47 3.97
C ASN A 11 3.60 -6.92 3.53
N CYS A 12 2.62 -7.14 2.64
CA CYS A 12 2.38 -8.45 2.05
C CYS A 12 3.52 -8.86 1.12
N LEU A 13 4.03 -7.94 0.30
CA LEU A 13 5.17 -8.20 -0.60
C LEU A 13 6.45 -8.50 0.20
N ILE A 14 6.69 -7.74 1.26
CA ILE A 14 7.81 -7.96 2.19
C ILE A 14 7.70 -9.35 2.84
N SER A 15 6.49 -9.75 3.27
CA SER A 15 6.27 -11.09 3.83
C SER A 15 6.66 -12.16 2.82
N LEU A 16 6.17 -12.06 1.57
CA LEU A 16 6.48 -13.01 0.50
C LEU A 16 7.98 -13.11 0.25
N GLU A 17 8.69 -11.98 0.16
CA GLU A 17 10.13 -11.95 -0.07
C GLU A 17 10.90 -12.70 1.03
N LYS A 18 10.51 -12.48 2.29
CA LYS A 18 11.21 -13.04 3.45
C LYS A 18 10.73 -14.43 3.84
N GLY A 19 9.66 -14.94 3.25
CA GLY A 19 9.01 -16.18 3.69
C GLY A 19 8.47 -16.08 5.12
N GLU A 20 7.96 -14.92 5.51
CA GLU A 20 7.37 -14.71 6.84
C GLU A 20 6.03 -15.44 7.02
N ARG A 21 5.44 -15.29 8.21
CA ARG A 21 4.29 -16.08 8.69
C ARG A 21 3.11 -16.11 7.73
N ASP A 22 2.80 -15.00 7.08
CA ASP A 22 1.58 -14.84 6.27
C ASP A 22 1.80 -15.16 4.79
N SER A 23 3.03 -15.51 4.41
CA SER A 23 3.37 -15.85 3.02
C SER A 23 2.59 -17.02 2.45
N PRO A 24 2.27 -18.11 3.19
CA PRO A 24 1.41 -19.17 2.69
C PRO A 24 0.02 -18.67 2.29
N GLU A 25 -0.61 -17.83 3.11
CA GLU A 25 -1.91 -17.24 2.83
C GLU A 25 -1.85 -16.28 1.64
N ILE A 26 -0.83 -15.43 1.55
CA ILE A 26 -0.68 -14.50 0.42
C ILE A 26 -0.45 -15.26 -0.90
N ARG A 27 0.29 -16.37 -0.89
CA ARG A 27 0.45 -17.23 -2.08
C ARG A 27 -0.89 -17.79 -2.55
N LYS A 28 -1.75 -18.25 -1.63
CA LYS A 28 -3.10 -18.69 -1.98
C LYS A 28 -3.94 -17.56 -2.61
N ILE A 29 -3.77 -16.32 -2.17
CA ILE A 29 -4.46 -15.15 -2.78
C ILE A 29 -3.98 -14.97 -4.22
N ILE A 30 -2.69 -15.12 -4.48
CA ILE A 30 -2.14 -15.05 -5.83
C ILE A 30 -2.64 -16.21 -6.70
N ASP A 31 -2.70 -17.43 -6.16
CA ASP A 31 -3.26 -18.59 -6.88
C ASP A 31 -4.73 -18.37 -7.28
N LEU A 32 -5.52 -17.71 -6.42
CA LEU A 32 -6.90 -17.31 -6.73
C LEU A 32 -6.96 -16.25 -7.85
N HIS A 33 -5.99 -15.34 -7.91
CA HIS A 33 -5.86 -14.39 -9.01
C HIS A 33 -5.48 -15.08 -10.32
N ASP A 34 -4.47 -15.95 -10.28
CA ASP A 34 -3.99 -16.68 -11.46
C ASP A 34 -5.06 -17.63 -12.04
N SER A 35 -5.98 -18.11 -11.19
CA SER A 35 -7.14 -18.90 -11.61
C SER A 35 -8.37 -18.07 -12.02
N GLY A 36 -8.30 -16.74 -11.97
CA GLY A 36 -9.37 -15.82 -12.38
C GLY A 36 -10.57 -15.76 -11.43
N VAL A 37 -10.38 -16.15 -10.16
CA VAL A 37 -11.43 -16.08 -9.13
C VAL A 37 -11.56 -14.66 -8.58
N ILE A 38 -10.44 -13.95 -8.46
CA ILE A 38 -10.34 -12.57 -7.98
C ILE A 38 -9.34 -11.80 -8.84
N LYS A 39 -9.31 -10.47 -8.71
CA LYS A 39 -8.23 -9.63 -9.27
C LYS A 39 -7.37 -9.06 -8.16
N VAL A 40 -6.07 -9.32 -8.23
CA VAL A 40 -5.10 -8.77 -7.28
C VAL A 40 -4.37 -7.57 -7.90
N PHE A 41 -4.31 -6.52 -7.10
CA PHE A 41 -3.69 -5.25 -7.42
C PHE A 41 -2.57 -4.92 -6.42
N ILE A 42 -1.49 -4.32 -6.93
CA ILE A 42 -0.33 -3.85 -6.17
C ILE A 42 -0.12 -2.38 -6.48
N THR A 43 0.05 -1.57 -5.45
CA THR A 43 0.25 -0.13 -5.62
C THR A 43 1.68 0.16 -6.05
N ALA A 44 1.87 0.96 -7.11
CA ALA A 44 3.21 1.32 -7.59
C ALA A 44 4.03 2.10 -6.54
N ILE A 45 3.37 2.73 -5.55
CA ILE A 45 4.06 3.38 -4.41
C ILE A 45 4.89 2.40 -3.56
N ALA A 46 4.60 1.09 -3.62
CA ALA A 46 5.40 0.07 -2.95
C ALA A 46 6.86 0.05 -3.46
N ALA A 47 7.11 0.50 -4.70
CA ALA A 47 8.45 0.67 -5.24
C ALA A 47 9.28 1.77 -4.54
N SER A 48 8.61 2.67 -3.82
CA SER A 48 9.20 3.82 -3.13
C SER A 48 9.54 3.50 -1.67
N GLU A 49 8.98 2.43 -1.12
CA GLU A 49 9.36 1.90 0.19
C GLU A 49 10.69 1.14 0.09
N ASN A 50 11.61 1.44 1.01
CA ASN A 50 12.96 0.90 0.98
C ASN A 50 12.96 -0.64 0.96
N GLN A 51 13.42 -1.23 -0.15
CA GLN A 51 13.85 -2.62 -0.14
C GLN A 51 15.15 -2.77 0.68
N ARG A 52 15.38 -3.98 1.19
CA ARG A 52 16.49 -4.33 2.09
C ARG A 52 17.81 -3.63 1.69
N GLY A 53 18.41 -2.90 2.64
CA GLY A 53 19.70 -2.22 2.47
C GLY A 53 19.62 -0.71 2.19
N GLY A 54 18.42 -0.12 2.15
CA GLY A 54 18.24 1.33 2.03
C GLY A 54 18.52 1.89 0.63
N LYS A 55 18.59 1.02 -0.39
CA LYS A 55 18.62 1.43 -1.79
C LYS A 55 17.18 1.48 -2.29
N LYS A 56 16.68 2.67 -2.60
CA LYS A 56 15.48 2.84 -3.43
C LYS A 56 15.73 2.18 -4.79
N HIS A 57 14.70 1.59 -5.38
CA HIS A 57 14.76 1.24 -6.79
C HIS A 57 15.05 2.52 -7.58
N ARG A 58 16.05 2.49 -8.47
CA ARG A 58 16.39 3.67 -9.28
C ARG A 58 15.50 3.78 -10.51
N LYS A 59 14.89 2.66 -10.88
CA LYS A 59 14.05 2.49 -12.05
C LYS A 59 12.89 1.56 -11.72
N PHE A 60 11.73 1.80 -12.32
CA PHE A 60 10.54 1.01 -12.03
C PHE A 60 10.68 -0.45 -12.48
N GLU A 61 11.48 -0.72 -13.50
CA GLU A 61 11.78 -2.08 -13.98
C GLU A 61 12.45 -2.95 -12.91
N GLU A 62 13.17 -2.35 -11.95
CA GLU A 62 13.72 -3.08 -10.81
C GLU A 62 12.60 -3.57 -9.87
N PHE A 63 11.53 -2.79 -9.74
CA PHE A 63 10.34 -3.20 -9.00
C PHE A 63 9.57 -4.30 -9.73
N GLU A 64 9.44 -4.25 -11.06
CA GLU A 64 8.84 -5.34 -11.84
C GLU A 64 9.65 -6.64 -11.75
N GLN A 65 10.99 -6.54 -11.74
CA GLN A 65 11.86 -7.70 -11.50
C GLN A 65 11.68 -8.26 -10.08
N TYR A 66 11.52 -7.38 -9.09
CA TYR A 66 11.19 -7.78 -7.74
C TYR A 66 9.84 -8.51 -7.67
N LEU A 67 8.78 -7.98 -8.30
CA LEU A 67 7.47 -8.63 -8.36
C LEU A 67 7.54 -10.02 -8.99
N ARG A 68 8.26 -10.16 -10.12
CA ARG A 68 8.55 -11.48 -10.73
C ARG A 68 9.24 -12.43 -9.75
N LYS A 69 10.25 -11.96 -9.04
CA LYS A 69 11.01 -12.78 -8.08
C LYS A 69 10.12 -13.32 -6.93
N ILE A 70 9.15 -12.55 -6.47
CA ILE A 70 8.24 -12.96 -5.38
C ILE A 70 6.96 -13.65 -5.88
N GLY A 71 6.77 -13.75 -7.21
CA GLY A 71 5.62 -14.39 -7.84
C GLY A 71 4.37 -13.52 -7.90
N CYS A 72 4.54 -12.21 -8.10
CA CYS A 72 3.46 -11.21 -8.17
C CYS A 72 3.38 -10.50 -9.54
N ASP A 73 4.04 -11.02 -10.57
CA ASP A 73 4.11 -10.38 -11.88
C ASP A 73 2.83 -10.47 -12.71
N SER A 74 1.94 -11.40 -12.38
CA SER A 74 0.59 -11.47 -12.95
C SER A 74 -0.36 -10.42 -12.36
N CYS A 75 0.00 -9.80 -11.22
CA CYS A 75 -0.86 -8.84 -10.52
C CYS A 75 -0.91 -7.49 -11.26
N PHE A 76 -2.04 -6.79 -11.15
CA PHE A 76 -2.22 -5.47 -11.75
C PHE A 76 -1.53 -4.38 -10.91
N SER A 77 -1.10 -3.28 -11.55
CA SER A 77 -0.52 -2.13 -10.85
C SER A 77 -1.53 -0.98 -10.70
N LEU A 78 -1.51 -0.31 -9.54
CA LEU A 78 -2.27 0.93 -9.29
C LEU A 78 -1.34 2.13 -9.20
N ASN A 79 -1.65 3.18 -9.95
CA ASN A 79 -0.83 4.38 -10.01
C ASN A 79 -1.18 5.35 -8.86
N PRO A 80 -0.24 5.69 -7.96
CA PRO A 80 -0.44 6.69 -6.92
C PRO A 80 -0.48 8.11 -7.47
N ILE A 81 -0.79 9.06 -6.59
CA ILE A 81 -0.61 10.49 -6.88
C ILE A 81 0.88 10.78 -7.12
N ALA A 82 1.18 11.60 -8.12
CA ALA A 82 2.52 12.07 -8.41
C ALA A 82 3.08 12.88 -7.23
N TYR A 83 4.18 12.39 -6.66
CA TYR A 83 5.00 13.10 -5.68
C TYR A 83 6.45 13.13 -6.16
N LEU A 84 7.05 14.32 -6.25
CA LEU A 84 8.47 14.48 -6.56
C LEU A 84 9.31 13.68 -5.55
N ASP A 85 10.35 12.98 -6.05
CA ASP A 85 11.27 12.12 -5.29
C ASP A 85 10.66 10.89 -4.60
N ILE A 86 9.39 10.60 -4.91
CA ILE A 86 8.65 9.46 -4.35
C ILE A 86 8.07 8.62 -5.48
N ALA A 87 7.28 9.20 -6.39
CA ALA A 87 6.61 8.47 -7.46
C ALA A 87 7.48 8.36 -8.73
N TYR A 88 7.23 7.33 -9.53
CA TYR A 88 7.81 7.19 -10.86
C TYR A 88 6.90 7.87 -11.88
N LEU A 89 7.45 8.76 -12.72
CA LEU A 89 6.65 9.65 -13.57
C LEU A 89 5.66 8.89 -14.48
N ASP A 90 6.06 7.76 -15.05
CA ASP A 90 5.20 6.94 -15.92
C ASP A 90 4.20 6.04 -15.14
N HIS A 91 4.34 5.97 -13.81
CA HIS A 91 3.53 5.14 -12.92
C HIS A 91 2.89 5.99 -11.81
N CYS A 92 2.40 7.16 -12.18
CA CYS A 92 1.66 8.04 -11.28
C CYS A 92 0.60 8.83 -12.04
N ILE A 93 -0.31 9.46 -11.31
CA ILE A 93 -1.30 10.39 -11.88
C ILE A 93 -1.07 11.80 -11.37
N LEU A 94 -1.33 12.79 -12.23
CA LEU A 94 -1.28 14.19 -11.83
C LEU A 94 -2.37 14.48 -10.80
N SER A 95 -2.02 15.17 -9.72
CA SER A 95 -2.96 15.54 -8.68
C SER A 95 -3.98 16.58 -9.14
N SER A 96 -5.20 16.47 -8.63
CA SER A 96 -6.19 17.55 -8.58
C SER A 96 -6.54 17.84 -7.11
N SER A 97 -7.27 18.93 -6.83
CA SER A 97 -7.72 19.29 -5.48
C SER A 97 -8.38 18.11 -4.75
N ASP A 98 -9.32 17.46 -5.42
CA ASP A 98 -10.17 16.44 -4.83
C ASP A 98 -9.36 15.18 -4.46
N LEU A 99 -8.30 14.87 -5.24
CA LEU A 99 -7.42 13.74 -4.95
C LEU A 99 -6.57 14.00 -3.70
N VAL A 100 -6.11 15.24 -3.52
CA VAL A 100 -5.34 15.65 -2.34
C VAL A 100 -6.22 15.69 -1.09
N ASP A 101 -7.49 16.07 -1.23
CA ASP A 101 -8.43 16.10 -0.11
C ASP A 101 -8.69 14.69 0.46
N LEU A 102 -8.87 13.68 -0.40
CA LEU A 102 -9.00 12.29 0.05
C LEU A 102 -7.71 11.82 0.74
N GLU A 103 -6.56 12.13 0.16
CA GLU A 103 -5.27 11.78 0.73
C GLU A 103 -5.06 12.38 2.13
N GLU A 104 -5.38 13.66 2.31
CA GLU A 104 -5.25 14.34 3.60
C GLU A 104 -6.22 13.76 4.65
N GLN A 105 -7.43 13.38 4.24
CA GLN A 105 -8.39 12.71 5.12
C GLN A 105 -7.86 11.35 5.59
N ILE A 106 -7.31 10.54 4.68
CA ILE A 106 -6.67 9.26 5.02
C ILE A 106 -5.50 9.50 5.99
N HIS A 107 -4.64 10.49 5.71
CA HIS A 107 -3.51 10.85 6.56
C HIS A 107 -3.93 11.23 7.97
N LYS A 108 -4.98 12.05 8.12
CA LYS A 108 -5.50 12.47 9.43
C LYS A 108 -5.97 11.28 10.27
N ILE A 109 -6.51 10.23 9.65
CA ILE A 109 -6.93 9.02 10.35
C ILE A 109 -5.74 8.13 10.70
N LEU A 110 -4.86 7.87 9.73
CA LEU A 110 -3.72 6.97 9.92
C LEU A 110 -2.60 7.58 10.78
N PHE A 111 -2.40 8.89 10.73
CA PHE A 111 -1.29 9.58 11.39
C PHE A 111 -1.72 10.94 11.97
N PRO A 112 -2.70 10.99 12.90
CA PRO A 112 -3.29 12.24 13.40
C PRO A 112 -2.31 13.19 14.09
N LYS A 113 -1.17 12.67 14.57
CA LYS A 113 -0.12 13.44 15.26
C LYS A 113 1.05 13.82 14.34
N MET A 114 1.00 13.42 13.08
CA MET A 114 2.03 13.69 12.08
C MET A 114 1.54 14.82 11.17
N PRO A 115 2.30 15.91 11.00
CA PRO A 115 2.00 16.87 9.95
C PRO A 115 1.93 16.21 8.57
N PHE A 116 0.93 16.58 7.77
CA PHE A 116 0.76 16.06 6.40
C PHE A 116 1.92 16.49 5.49
N GLN A 117 2.29 17.77 5.54
CA GLN A 117 3.38 18.33 4.75
C GLN A 117 4.75 17.97 5.34
N TYR A 118 5.66 17.49 4.49
CA TYR A 118 7.02 17.11 4.91
C TYR A 118 7.79 18.28 5.55
N ALA A 119 7.62 19.49 5.01
CA ALA A 119 8.26 20.70 5.53
C ALA A 119 7.88 20.97 6.99
N ASP A 120 6.62 20.73 7.36
CA ASP A 120 6.13 20.93 8.73
C ASP A 120 6.49 19.76 9.63
N PHE A 121 6.50 18.53 9.09
CA PHE A 121 7.03 17.36 9.80
C PHE A 121 8.49 17.58 10.20
N LYS A 122 9.34 18.03 9.27
CA LYS A 122 10.76 18.31 9.52
C LYS A 122 10.98 19.37 10.60
N LYS A 123 10.14 20.40 10.69
CA LYS A 123 10.24 21.43 11.75
C LYS A 123 9.96 20.87 13.15
N LEU A 124 9.07 19.87 13.25
CA LEU A 124 8.65 19.29 14.52
C LEU A 124 9.68 18.33 15.12
N TYR A 125 10.45 17.64 14.27
CA TYR A 125 11.43 16.64 14.71
C TYR A 125 12.86 17.18 14.56
N LYS A 126 13.56 17.37 15.69
CA LYS A 126 14.97 17.79 15.73
C LYS A 126 15.91 16.58 15.89
N THR A 127 15.77 15.59 15.01
CA THR A 127 16.63 14.39 14.99
C THR A 127 17.34 14.27 13.64
N ASP A 128 18.07 13.17 13.45
CA ASP A 128 18.74 12.82 12.20
C ASP A 128 17.79 12.98 10.98
N PRO A 129 18.15 13.81 9.97
CA PRO A 129 17.36 14.01 8.77
C PRO A 129 16.96 12.71 8.04
N ASP A 130 17.81 11.69 8.05
CA ASP A 130 17.53 10.42 7.37
C ASP A 130 16.45 9.62 8.11
N VAL A 131 16.47 9.67 9.45
CA VAL A 131 15.45 9.04 10.29
C VAL A 131 14.10 9.74 10.10
N ILE A 132 14.10 11.07 10.05
CA ILE A 132 12.90 11.88 9.79
C ILE A 132 12.33 11.55 8.41
N HIS A 133 13.18 11.56 7.38
CA HIS A 133 12.76 11.30 6.02
C HIS A 133 12.14 9.91 5.87
N LYS A 134 12.81 8.87 6.37
CA LYS A 134 12.29 7.48 6.33
C LYS A 134 10.96 7.35 7.05
N LYS A 135 10.81 7.96 8.22
CA LYS A 135 9.57 7.91 8.99
C LYS A 135 8.39 8.57 8.27
N TRP A 136 8.62 9.74 7.69
CA TRP A 136 7.58 10.42 6.92
C TRP A 136 7.25 9.69 5.61
N LEU A 137 8.28 9.18 4.92
CA LEU A 137 8.11 8.43 3.68
C LEU A 137 7.27 7.17 3.88
N ASN A 138 7.54 6.38 4.93
CA ASN A 138 6.73 5.19 5.23
C ASN A 138 5.26 5.55 5.47
N ALA A 139 5.00 6.59 6.28
CA ALA A 139 3.64 7.06 6.51
C ALA A 139 2.96 7.56 5.22
N LYS A 140 3.74 8.21 4.33
CA LYS A 140 3.25 8.67 3.04
C LYS A 140 2.89 7.51 2.11
N CYS A 141 3.71 6.44 2.09
CA CYS A 141 3.43 5.25 1.31
C CYS A 141 2.19 4.51 1.81
N ASP A 142 2.01 4.36 3.14
CA ASP A 142 0.79 3.78 3.74
C ASP A 142 -0.46 4.57 3.32
N VAL A 143 -0.38 5.90 3.35
CA VAL A 143 -1.48 6.79 2.92
C VAL A 143 -1.77 6.62 1.43
N GLN A 144 -0.73 6.60 0.59
CA GLN A 144 -0.87 6.43 -0.86
C GLN A 144 -1.40 5.05 -1.24
N ALA A 145 -1.00 3.99 -0.52
CA ALA A 145 -1.49 2.65 -0.77
C ALA A 145 -3.01 2.56 -0.52
N MET A 146 -3.47 3.13 0.59
CA MET A 146 -4.90 3.22 0.90
C MET A 146 -5.64 4.17 -0.05
N TRP A 147 -5.01 5.29 -0.43
CA TRP A 147 -5.58 6.20 -1.41
C TRP A 147 -5.81 5.49 -2.76
N CYS A 148 -4.83 4.73 -3.26
CA CYS A 148 -4.98 3.93 -4.48
C CYS A 148 -6.14 2.96 -4.36
N HIS A 149 -6.20 2.22 -3.25
CA HIS A 149 -7.25 1.26 -3.01
C HIS A 149 -8.66 1.90 -3.11
N ILE A 150 -8.87 3.04 -2.46
CA ILE A 150 -10.14 3.77 -2.47
C ILE A 150 -10.41 4.39 -3.84
N HIS A 151 -9.43 5.09 -4.42
CA HIS A 151 -9.56 5.81 -5.69
C HIS A 151 -9.93 4.86 -6.86
N TYR A 152 -9.30 3.69 -6.91
CA TYR A 152 -9.59 2.67 -7.92
C TYR A 152 -10.82 1.80 -7.58
N ASN A 153 -11.51 2.11 -6.48
CA ASN A 153 -12.73 1.44 -6.02
C ASN A 153 -12.56 -0.07 -5.90
N ASN A 154 -11.40 -0.51 -5.38
CA ASN A 154 -11.17 -1.91 -5.06
C ASN A 154 -12.03 -2.33 -3.85
N ASP A 155 -12.21 -3.62 -3.64
CA ASP A 155 -13.19 -4.16 -2.70
C ASP A 155 -12.59 -4.46 -1.33
N ILE A 156 -11.38 -5.02 -1.29
CA ILE A 156 -10.73 -5.44 -0.06
C ILE A 156 -9.25 -5.03 -0.06
N PHE A 157 -8.83 -4.34 1.01
CA PHE A 157 -7.42 -4.02 1.26
C PHE A 157 -6.81 -5.06 2.20
N ILE A 158 -5.81 -5.80 1.73
CA ILE A 158 -5.14 -6.85 2.49
C ILE A 158 -3.85 -6.32 3.09
N THR A 159 -3.78 -6.30 4.42
CA THR A 159 -2.58 -5.90 5.16
C THR A 159 -2.50 -6.58 6.52
N ASN A 160 -1.28 -6.80 7.00
CA ASN A 160 -1.04 -7.20 8.39
C ASN A 160 -0.62 -6.05 9.30
N ASP A 161 -0.43 -4.84 8.77
CA ASP A 161 -0.09 -3.69 9.59
C ASP A 161 -1.24 -3.39 10.57
N GLY A 162 -0.92 -3.50 11.85
CA GLY A 162 -1.83 -3.23 12.94
C GLY A 162 -2.39 -1.81 12.91
N ASN A 163 -1.73 -0.85 12.26
CA ASN A 163 -2.21 0.52 12.16
C ASN A 163 -3.59 0.61 11.48
N PHE A 164 -3.79 -0.14 10.39
CA PHE A 164 -5.06 -0.21 9.65
C PHE A 164 -6.15 -0.97 10.40
N HIS A 165 -5.78 -1.84 11.33
CA HIS A 165 -6.70 -2.67 12.12
C HIS A 165 -7.07 -2.07 13.48
N LYS A 166 -6.54 -0.90 13.84
CA LYS A 166 -6.90 -0.23 15.10
C LYS A 166 -8.38 0.12 15.10
N VAL A 167 -9.08 -0.21 16.19
CA VAL A 167 -10.51 0.12 16.40
C VAL A 167 -10.78 1.61 16.23
N SER A 168 -9.81 2.46 16.59
CA SER A 168 -9.91 3.92 16.42
C SER A 168 -9.67 4.43 14.99
N LYS A 169 -9.27 3.58 14.05
CA LYS A 169 -8.88 3.97 12.68
C LYS A 169 -9.66 3.25 11.59
N LYS A 170 -9.76 1.92 11.68
CA LYS A 170 -10.43 1.06 10.67
C LYS A 170 -11.81 1.60 10.27
N PRO A 171 -12.72 1.96 11.20
CA PRO A 171 -14.04 2.48 10.82
C PRO A 171 -13.97 3.79 10.05
N GLY A 172 -13.02 4.67 10.38
CA GLY A 172 -12.84 5.93 9.67
C GLY A 172 -12.39 5.72 8.23
N ILE A 173 -11.45 4.79 8.01
CA ILE A 173 -10.94 4.46 6.67
C ILE A 173 -12.03 3.79 5.82
N ILE A 174 -12.80 2.87 6.41
CA ILE A 174 -13.98 2.28 5.75
C ILE A 174 -15.00 3.36 5.38
N GLY A 175 -15.24 4.33 6.27
CA GLY A 175 -16.12 5.48 6.03
C GLY A 175 -15.65 6.40 4.89
N LEU A 176 -14.36 6.39 4.55
CA LEU A 176 -13.82 7.10 3.38
C LEU A 176 -13.93 6.31 2.06
N GLY A 177 -14.36 5.04 2.11
CA GLY A 177 -14.60 4.23 0.91
C GLY A 177 -13.73 2.98 0.77
N ALA A 178 -12.95 2.59 1.79
CA ALA A 178 -12.12 1.39 1.72
C ALA A 178 -12.90 0.06 1.75
N LYS A 179 -14.23 0.10 1.97
CA LYS A 179 -15.13 -1.06 2.08
C LYS A 179 -14.71 -2.09 3.14
N GLU A 180 -13.69 -2.89 2.86
CA GLU A 180 -13.17 -3.94 3.74
C GLU A 180 -11.65 -3.90 3.85
N ILE A 181 -11.14 -4.22 5.05
CA ILE A 181 -9.71 -4.31 5.34
C ILE A 181 -9.49 -5.60 6.10
N ASP A 182 -8.71 -6.52 5.53
CA ASP A 182 -8.55 -7.87 6.06
C ASP A 182 -7.08 -8.23 6.24
N ARG A 183 -6.82 -9.16 7.16
CA ARG A 183 -5.55 -9.89 7.17
C ARG A 183 -5.58 -11.00 6.12
N PRO A 184 -4.43 -11.40 5.53
CA PRO A 184 -4.38 -12.47 4.54
C PRO A 184 -5.12 -13.75 4.98
N LYS A 185 -4.94 -14.16 6.24
CA LYS A 185 -5.60 -15.32 6.82
C LYS A 185 -7.11 -15.18 6.97
N GLU A 186 -7.60 -13.97 7.26
CA GLU A 186 -9.03 -13.72 7.39
C GLU A 186 -9.71 -13.81 6.02
N PHE A 187 -9.07 -13.25 4.99
CA PHE A 187 -9.55 -13.32 3.62
C PHE A 187 -9.59 -14.76 3.07
N ILE A 188 -8.51 -15.53 3.21
CA ILE A 188 -8.45 -16.91 2.70
C ILE A 188 -9.51 -17.83 3.33
N ARG A 189 -9.88 -17.60 4.60
CA ARG A 189 -10.94 -18.38 5.25
C ARG A 189 -12.30 -18.29 4.54
N ARG A 190 -12.55 -17.25 3.76
CA ARG A 190 -13.78 -17.08 2.97
C ARG A 190 -13.92 -18.14 1.88
N PHE A 191 -12.80 -18.71 1.43
CA PHE A 191 -12.74 -19.69 0.34
C PHE A 191 -12.73 -21.14 0.83
N ASN A 192 -12.83 -21.39 2.15
CA ASN A 192 -12.68 -22.72 2.77
C ASN A 192 -11.36 -23.43 2.38
N LEU A 193 -10.29 -22.66 2.14
CA LEU A 193 -8.96 -23.12 1.73
C LEU A 193 -7.94 -23.12 2.87
#